data_AF-A0A940TNY2-F1
#
_entry.id   AF-A0A940TNY2-F1
#
_cell.length_a   1.000
_cell.length_b   1.000
_cell.length_c   1.000
_cell.angle_alpha   90.00
_cell.angle_beta   90.00
_cell.angle_gamma   90.00
#
_symmetry.space_group_name_H-M   'P 1'
#
loop_
_entity.id
_entity.type
_entity.pdbx_description
1 polymer ?
#
loop_
_entity_poly.entity_id
_entity_poly.type
_entity_poly.pdbx_seq_one_letter_code
_entity_poly.pdbx_strand_id
1 'polypeptide(L)'
;MLSAADKILTTFGPDEGHVSQPENGLVIASESVVAHDMVSLAWLLENRRNIPLAGTERFKDGSPWVATIGNYYVVNKLGGWGPTLASEKLIKNDIQAIWDDRVLNQAYQVFDGMPRVILEAANNALPEDLKNRLSKMTTRSV
;
A
#
# COMPACT_ATOMS: atom_id res chain seq x y z
N MET A 1 3.17 12.82 13.50
CA MET A 1 3.83 12.34 12.27
C MET A 1 3.45 13.26 11.11
N LEU A 2 4.34 13.49 10.15
CA LEU A 2 4.12 14.32 8.97
C LEU A 2 4.61 13.54 7.74
N SER A 3 3.85 13.52 6.65
CA SER A 3 4.24 12.89 5.39
C SER A 3 3.69 13.66 4.19
N ALA A 4 4.49 13.74 3.13
CA ALA A 4 4.08 14.27 1.83
C ALA A 4 3.91 13.13 0.84
N ALA A 5 2.78 13.09 0.14
CA ALA A 5 2.36 12.03 -0.75
C ALA A 5 1.98 12.60 -2.12
N ASP A 6 2.93 13.29 -2.74
CA ASP A 6 2.85 13.96 -4.04
C ASP A 6 3.30 13.07 -5.22
N LYS A 7 3.94 11.93 -4.93
CA LYS A 7 4.47 11.02 -5.95
C LYS A 7 4.37 9.56 -5.49
N ILE A 8 3.93 8.69 -6.39
CA ILE A 8 3.85 7.24 -6.15
C ILE A 8 4.81 6.55 -7.11
N LEU A 9 5.80 5.86 -6.54
CA LEU A 9 6.72 5.03 -7.30
C LEU A 9 6.18 3.60 -7.34
N THR A 10 5.88 3.11 -8.54
CA THR A 10 5.62 1.70 -8.77
C THR A 10 6.88 1.07 -9.36
N THR A 11 7.64 0.35 -8.54
CA THR A 11 8.84 -0.35 -9.01
C THR A 11 8.46 -1.64 -9.74
N PHE A 12 8.68 -1.69 -11.05
CA PHE A 12 8.68 -2.93 -11.81
C PHE A 12 10.12 -3.42 -11.98
N GLY A 13 10.56 -4.31 -11.08
CA GLY A 13 11.92 -4.84 -11.11
C GLY A 13 12.99 -3.74 -10.99
N PRO A 14 14.27 -4.08 -11.26
CA PRO A 14 15.39 -3.15 -11.11
C PRO A 14 15.39 -1.99 -12.13
N ASP A 15 14.68 -2.12 -13.26
CA ASP A 15 14.91 -1.24 -14.43
C ASP A 15 13.68 -0.44 -14.91
N GLU A 16 12.44 -0.79 -14.54
CA GLU A 16 11.22 -0.15 -15.10
C GLU A 16 10.29 0.44 -14.04
N GLY A 17 10.82 1.25 -13.12
CA GLY A 17 9.98 1.99 -12.16
C GLY A 17 9.09 3.02 -12.85
N HIS A 18 7.77 2.82 -12.89
CA HIS A 18 6.83 3.83 -13.37
C HIS A 18 6.44 4.77 -12.22
N VAL A 19 6.66 6.07 -12.44
CA VAL A 19 6.31 7.13 -11.50
C VAL A 19 4.93 7.67 -11.87
N SER A 20 3.93 7.40 -11.02
CA SER A 20 2.61 8.03 -11.12
C SER A 20 2.59 9.27 -10.24
N GLN A 21 2.24 10.42 -10.82
CA GLN A 21 1.98 11.65 -10.06
C GLN A 21 0.46 11.80 -9.91
N PRO A 22 -0.09 11.69 -8.69
CA PRO A 22 -1.47 12.02 -8.41
C PRO A 22 -1.80 13.45 -8.85
N GLU A 23 -3.02 13.69 -9.31
CA GLU A 23 -3.50 15.04 -9.65
C GLU A 23 -3.43 15.99 -8.44
N ASN A 24 -3.66 15.46 -7.24
CA ASN A 24 -3.58 16.19 -5.98
C ASN A 24 -2.44 15.62 -5.13
N GLY A 25 -1.41 16.42 -4.83
CA GLY A 25 -0.43 16.06 -3.82
C GLY A 25 -0.99 16.25 -2.41
N LEU A 26 -0.88 15.24 -1.55
CA LEU A 26 -1.44 15.29 -0.19
C LEU A 26 -0.33 15.43 0.86
N VAL A 27 -0.49 16.35 1.81
CA VAL A 27 0.32 16.39 3.04
C VAL A 27 -0.54 15.91 4.19
N ILE A 28 -0.12 14.85 4.86
CA ILE A 28 -0.83 14.22 5.97
C ILE A 28 -0.07 14.53 7.26
N ALA A 29 -0.77 15.04 8.26
CA ALA A 29 -0.26 15.20 9.61
C ALA A 29 -1.24 14.60 10.62
N SER A 30 -0.72 13.84 11.58
CA SER A 30 -1.54 13.27 12.66
C SER A 30 -0.71 13.06 13.93
N GLU A 31 -1.34 13.22 15.09
CA GLU A 31 -0.75 12.87 16.39
C GLU A 31 -0.77 11.35 16.63
N SER A 32 -1.68 10.61 15.99
CA SER A 32 -1.76 9.15 16.07
C SER A 32 -1.05 8.52 14.87
N VAL A 33 -0.03 7.71 15.15
CA VAL A 33 0.72 6.95 14.12
C VAL A 33 -0.22 6.01 13.36
N VAL A 34 -1.13 5.34 14.08
CA VAL A 34 -2.09 4.42 13.47
C VAL A 34 -3.08 5.14 12.56
N ALA A 35 -3.60 6.30 12.98
CA ALA A 35 -4.47 7.10 12.14
C ALA A 35 -3.73 7.63 10.90
N HIS A 36 -2.46 8.02 11.06
CA HIS A 36 -1.59 8.44 9.96
C HIS A 36 -1.41 7.35 8.90
N ASP A 37 -1.12 6.12 9.35
CA ASP A 37 -0.91 4.97 8.46
C ASP A 37 -2.21 4.54 7.77
N MET A 38 -3.35 4.60 8.48
CA MET A 38 -4.67 4.33 7.88
C MET A 38 -4.97 5.27 6.71
N VAL A 39 -4.74 6.58 6.88
CA VAL A 39 -4.98 7.57 5.83
C VAL A 39 -3.97 7.44 4.70
N SER A 40 -2.72 7.14 5.04
CA SER A 40 -1.64 6.92 4.06
C SER A 40 -1.92 5.70 3.18
N LEU A 41 -2.35 4.57 3.76
CA LEU A 41 -2.74 3.39 2.99
C LEU A 41 -4.01 3.63 2.17
N ALA A 42 -5.00 4.35 2.71
CA ALA A 42 -6.19 4.73 1.96
C ALA A 42 -5.82 5.58 0.73
N TRP A 43 -4.90 6.54 0.88
CA TRP A 43 -4.39 7.35 -0.22
C TRP A 43 -3.67 6.51 -1.29
N LEU A 44 -2.85 5.54 -0.90
CA LEU A 44 -2.19 4.64 -1.85
C LEU A 44 -3.19 3.77 -2.62
N LEU A 45 -4.19 3.23 -1.94
CA LEU A 45 -5.25 2.40 -2.56
C LEU A 45 -6.13 3.21 -3.50
N GLU A 46 -6.45 4.46 -3.14
CA GLU A 46 -7.22 5.39 -3.99
C GLU A 46 -6.46 5.68 -5.29
N ASN A 47 -5.17 5.97 -5.20
CA ASN A 47 -4.36 6.24 -6.39
C ASN A 47 -4.08 4.98 -7.21
N ARG A 48 -3.92 3.81 -6.59
CA ARG A 48 -3.73 2.52 -7.29
C ARG A 48 -4.87 2.25 -8.28
N ARG A 49 -6.11 2.67 -7.95
CA ARG A 49 -7.27 2.50 -8.84
C ARG A 49 -7.20 3.35 -10.11
N ASN A 50 -6.48 4.47 -10.06
CA ASN A 50 -6.37 5.43 -11.15
C ASN A 50 -5.13 5.24 -12.02
N ILE A 51 -4.23 4.33 -11.66
CA ILE A 51 -3.06 3.98 -12.50
C ILE A 51 -3.57 3.14 -13.68
N PRO A 52 -3.44 3.61 -14.94
CA PRO A 52 -3.85 2.85 -16.11
C PRO A 52 -3.10 1.52 -16.16
N LEU A 53 -3.84 0.40 -16.13
CA LEU A 53 -3.31 -0.95 -16.24
C LEU A 53 -2.77 -1.28 -17.65
N ALA A 54 -2.69 -0.30 -18.56
CA ALA A 54 -2.20 -0.43 -19.93
C ALA A 54 -0.70 -0.78 -19.95
N GLY A 55 -0.40 -2.05 -19.68
CA GLY A 55 0.93 -2.62 -19.49
C GLY A 55 0.94 -3.83 -18.55
N THR A 56 -0.03 -3.91 -17.62
CA THR A 56 -0.14 -5.01 -16.64
C THR A 56 -0.89 -6.24 -17.16
N GLU A 57 -1.71 -6.14 -18.21
CA GLU A 57 -2.36 -7.32 -18.80
C GLU A 57 -1.35 -8.32 -19.40
N ARG A 58 -0.19 -7.84 -19.85
CA ARG A 58 0.89 -8.70 -20.37
C ARG A 58 1.58 -9.57 -19.30
N PHE A 59 1.44 -9.22 -18.01
CA PHE A 59 2.09 -9.91 -16.89
C PHE A 59 1.15 -10.33 -15.76
N LYS A 60 -0.13 -9.97 -15.81
CA LYS A 60 -1.17 -10.60 -14.96
C LYS A 60 -1.28 -12.11 -15.26
N ASP A 61 -0.82 -12.51 -16.45
CA ASP A 61 -0.55 -13.90 -16.88
C ASP A 61 0.84 -14.42 -16.47
N GLY A 62 1.60 -13.69 -15.65
CA GLY A 62 2.79 -14.21 -14.99
C GLY A 62 2.40 -15.16 -13.88
N SER A 63 2.08 -16.41 -14.27
CA SER A 63 1.73 -17.52 -13.39
C SER A 63 2.52 -17.48 -12.08
N PRO A 64 1.90 -17.74 -10.90
CA PRO A 64 2.56 -17.76 -9.58
C PRO A 64 3.89 -18.56 -9.52
N TRP A 65 4.07 -19.46 -10.48
CA TRP A 65 5.30 -20.20 -10.72
C TRP A 65 6.52 -19.34 -11.06
N VAL A 66 6.38 -18.25 -11.82
CA VAL A 66 7.55 -17.45 -12.27
C VAL A 66 8.21 -16.73 -11.10
N ALA A 67 7.42 -16.12 -10.21
CA ALA A 67 7.94 -15.50 -8.99
C ALA A 67 8.58 -16.54 -8.06
N THR A 68 8.00 -17.74 -7.99
CA THR A 68 8.55 -18.86 -7.18
C THR A 68 9.89 -19.36 -7.73
N ILE A 69 10.03 -19.49 -9.05
CA ILE A 69 11.27 -19.91 -9.73
C ILE A 69 12.37 -18.84 -9.54
N GLY A 70 12.02 -17.57 -9.67
CA GLY A 70 12.97 -16.46 -9.44
C GLY A 70 13.52 -16.48 -8.01
N ASN A 71 12.64 -16.66 -7.02
CA ASN A 71 13.05 -16.75 -5.63
C ASN A 71 13.94 -17.97 -5.38
N TYR A 72 13.62 -19.12 -5.97
CA TYR A 72 14.43 -20.34 -5.87
C TYR A 72 15.83 -20.16 -6.46
N TYR A 73 15.95 -19.49 -7.61
CA TYR A 73 17.23 -19.24 -8.28
C TYR A 73 18.12 -18.28 -7.47
N VAL A 74 17.55 -17.19 -6.95
CA VAL A 74 18.28 -16.20 -6.13
C VAL A 74 18.76 -16.83 -4.82
N VAL A 75 17.92 -17.64 -4.16
CA VAL A 75 18.29 -18.37 -2.94
C VAL A 75 19.41 -19.38 -3.22
N ASN A 76 19.33 -20.13 -4.33
CA ASN A 76 20.39 -21.07 -4.73
C ASN A 76 21.73 -20.38 -5.01
N LYS A 77 21.70 -19.13 -5.49
CA LYS A 77 22.90 -18.35 -5.82
C LYS A 77 23.57 -17.73 -4.59
N LEU A 78 22.83 -17.52 -3.50
CA LEU A 78 23.29 -16.76 -2.32
C LEU A 78 23.68 -17.62 -1.10
N GLY A 79 23.34 -18.90 -1.04
CA GLY A 79 23.79 -19.76 0.06
C GLY A 79 23.26 -21.18 -0.04
N GLY A 80 24.18 -22.15 -0.07
CA GLY A 80 23.94 -23.56 -0.37
C GLY A 80 22.89 -24.29 0.48
N TRP A 81 22.56 -25.50 0.01
CA TRP A 81 21.41 -26.32 0.41
C TRP A 81 21.41 -26.64 1.92
N GLY A 82 20.51 -25.98 2.67
CA GLY A 82 20.21 -26.18 4.09
C GLY A 82 18.90 -25.43 4.42
N PRO A 83 18.19 -25.70 5.54
CA PRO A 83 16.73 -25.55 5.66
C PRO A 83 16.26 -24.09 5.70
N THR A 84 16.26 -23.42 4.55
CA THR A 84 15.80 -22.04 4.36
C THR A 84 14.41 -21.96 3.71
N LEU A 85 13.67 -23.07 3.69
CA LEU A 85 12.24 -23.10 3.34
C LEU A 85 11.34 -22.54 4.47
N ALA A 86 11.84 -21.54 5.20
CA ALA A 86 11.08 -20.77 6.19
C ALA A 86 10.90 -19.30 5.78
N SER A 87 11.31 -18.91 4.57
CA SER A 87 10.79 -17.67 3.99
C SER A 87 9.33 -17.95 3.65
N GLU A 88 8.39 -17.31 4.38
CA GLU A 88 6.99 -17.21 3.99
C GLU A 88 6.93 -17.03 2.47
N LYS A 89 6.14 -17.86 1.76
CA LYS A 89 5.86 -17.62 0.35
C LYS A 89 5.50 -16.13 0.21
N LEU A 90 6.04 -15.48 -0.82
CA LEU A 90 5.52 -14.19 -1.31
C LEU A 90 4.08 -14.45 -1.80
N ILE A 91 3.17 -14.59 -0.83
CA ILE A 91 1.74 -14.54 -1.09
C ILE A 91 1.53 -13.09 -1.48
N LYS A 92 1.21 -12.90 -2.75
CA LYS A 92 0.81 -11.61 -3.29
C LYS A 92 -0.42 -11.17 -2.50
N ASN A 93 -0.19 -10.38 -1.44
CA ASN A 93 -1.25 -9.91 -0.58
C ASN A 93 -1.91 -8.76 -1.34
N ASP A 94 -2.91 -9.08 -2.16
CA ASP A 94 -3.66 -8.09 -2.92
C ASP A 94 -4.57 -7.33 -1.93
N ILE A 95 -3.99 -6.39 -1.18
CA ILE A 95 -4.70 -5.47 -0.27
C ILE A 95 -5.69 -4.66 -1.12
N GLN A 96 -6.99 -4.81 -0.85
CA GLN A 96 -8.08 -4.10 -1.54
C GLN A 96 -8.70 -3.01 -0.66
N ALA A 97 -8.65 -3.20 0.66
CA ALA A 97 -9.07 -2.25 1.67
C ALA A 97 -7.99 -2.12 2.76
N ILE A 98 -7.98 -1.00 3.47
CA ILE A 98 -7.03 -0.78 4.58
C ILE A 98 -7.18 -1.85 5.68
N TRP A 99 -8.36 -2.47 5.78
CA TRP A 99 -8.68 -3.51 6.75
C TRP A 99 -8.02 -4.86 6.44
N ASP A 100 -7.55 -5.06 5.20
CA ASP A 100 -6.85 -6.29 4.80
C ASP A 100 -5.40 -6.30 5.28
N ASP A 101 -4.88 -5.15 5.71
CA ASP A 101 -3.48 -5.02 6.09
C ASP A 101 -3.20 -5.66 7.47
N ARG A 102 -2.36 -6.69 7.48
CA ARG A 102 -1.98 -7.43 8.69
C ARG A 102 -1.25 -6.55 9.70
N VAL A 103 -0.47 -5.57 9.24
CA VAL A 103 0.34 -4.72 10.12
C VAL A 103 -0.55 -3.70 10.84
N LEU A 104 -1.48 -3.05 10.14
CA LEU A 104 -2.50 -2.19 10.72
C LEU A 104 -3.38 -2.95 11.72
N ASN A 105 -3.83 -4.16 11.36
CA ASN A 105 -4.60 -5.00 12.26
C ASN A 105 -3.84 -5.34 13.56
N GLN A 106 -2.54 -5.61 13.46
CA GLN A 106 -1.69 -5.80 14.62
C GLN A 106 -1.48 -4.50 15.41
N ALA A 107 -1.30 -3.37 14.72
CA ALA A 107 -1.11 -2.07 15.35
C ALA A 107 -2.33 -1.66 16.19
N TYR A 108 -3.56 -1.97 15.73
CA TYR A 108 -4.77 -1.75 16.53
C TYR A 108 -4.72 -2.48 17.88
N GLN A 109 -4.12 -3.67 17.95
CA GLN A 109 -4.01 -4.41 19.22
C GLN A 109 -2.97 -3.81 20.16
N VAL A 110 -1.93 -3.16 19.61
CA VAL A 110 -0.83 -2.58 20.38
C VAL A 110 -1.17 -1.17 20.89
N PHE A 111 -1.95 -0.40 20.13
CA PHE A 111 -2.26 1.00 20.42
C PHE A 111 -3.69 1.22 20.95
N ASP A 112 -4.18 0.31 21.79
CA ASP A 112 -5.48 0.41 22.49
C ASP A 112 -6.72 0.48 21.57
N GLY A 113 -6.64 -0.14 20.40
CA GLY A 113 -7.76 -0.33 19.49
C GLY A 113 -7.66 0.48 18.21
N MET A 114 -8.79 0.58 17.51
CA MET A 114 -8.89 1.31 16.24
C MET A 114 -9.14 2.79 16.52
N PRO A 115 -8.27 3.70 16.03
CA PRO A 115 -8.49 5.13 16.21
C PRO A 115 -9.67 5.59 15.35
N ARG A 116 -10.45 6.53 15.88
CA ARG A 116 -11.43 7.27 15.08
C ARG A 116 -10.68 8.31 14.25
N VAL A 117 -10.79 8.19 12.92
CA VAL A 117 -10.18 9.15 11.99
C VAL A 117 -11.16 10.28 11.68
N ILE A 118 -10.70 11.52 11.87
CA ILE A 118 -11.38 12.74 11.43
C ILE A 118 -10.42 13.45 10.49
N LEU A 119 -10.87 13.72 9.25
CA LEU A 119 -10.06 14.43 8.26
C LEU A 119 -10.41 15.91 8.28
N GLU A 120 -9.43 16.73 8.64
CA GLU A 120 -9.52 18.19 8.59
C GLU A 120 -8.59 18.72 7.50
N ALA A 121 -9.13 19.55 6.61
CA ALA A 121 -8.32 20.18 5.58
C ALA A 121 -7.60 21.37 6.21
N ALA A 122 -6.27 21.31 6.28
CA ALA A 122 -5.45 22.41 6.81
C ALA A 122 -5.53 23.69 5.96
N ASN A 123 -5.97 23.56 4.71
CA ASN A 123 -6.25 24.65 3.78
C ASN A 123 -7.51 24.34 2.96
N ASN A 124 -8.04 25.33 2.24
CA ASN A 124 -9.18 25.14 1.33
C ASN A 124 -8.76 24.52 -0.03
N ALA A 125 -7.63 23.81 -0.09
CA ALA A 125 -7.09 23.25 -1.32
C ALA A 125 -7.38 21.75 -1.50
N LEU A 126 -7.88 21.07 -0.46
CA LEU A 126 -8.29 19.66 -0.57
C LEU A 126 -9.68 19.56 -1.20
N PRO A 127 -9.84 18.90 -2.37
CA PRO A 127 -11.16 18.70 -2.95
C PRO A 127 -12.08 17.90 -2.03
N GLU A 128 -13.33 18.37 -1.85
CA GLU A 128 -14.29 17.73 -0.95
C GLU A 128 -14.65 16.30 -1.38
N ASP A 129 -14.65 16.02 -2.69
CA ASP A 129 -14.86 14.67 -3.21
C ASP A 129 -13.74 13.72 -2.76
N LEU A 130 -12.49 14.17 -2.78
CA LEU A 130 -11.34 13.38 -2.32
C LEU A 130 -11.40 13.14 -0.81
N LYS A 131 -11.68 14.19 -0.04
CA LYS A 131 -11.86 14.10 1.42
C LYS A 131 -12.97 13.09 1.79
N ASN A 132 -14.08 13.11 1.05
CA ASN A 132 -15.19 12.16 1.26
C ASN A 132 -14.80 10.72 0.91
N ARG A 133 -14.07 10.51 -0.20
CA ARG A 133 -13.56 9.17 -0.56
C ARG A 133 -12.63 8.60 0.51
N LEU A 134 -11.65 9.39 0.95
CA LEU A 134 -10.72 8.98 2.01
C LEU A 134 -11.47 8.70 3.33
N SER A 135 -12.38 9.59 3.73
CA SER A 135 -13.21 9.41 4.94
C SER A 135 -14.00 8.09 4.89
N LYS A 136 -14.56 7.74 3.73
CA LYS A 136 -15.29 6.49 3.52
C LYS A 136 -14.37 5.27 3.63
N MET A 137 -13.13 5.35 3.15
CA MET A 137 -12.16 4.25 3.23
C MET A 137 -11.64 4.03 4.65
N THR A 138 -11.56 5.09 5.48
CA THR A 138 -11.09 5.02 6.87
C THR A 138 -12.21 4.84 7.89
N THR A 139 -13.47 4.91 7.46
CA THR A 139 -14.62 4.63 8.33
C THR A 139 -15.06 3.19 8.12
N ARG A 140 -14.99 2.37 9.18
CA ARG A 140 -15.52 1.02 9.12
C ARG A 140 -17.04 1.10 9.01
N SER A 141 -17.59 0.58 7.91
CA SER A 141 -19.04 0.38 7.81
C SER A 141 -19.44 -0.71 8.81
N VAL A 142 -20.40 -0.40 9.68
CA VAL A 142 -20.98 -1.34 10.65
C VAL A 142 -21.88 -2.33 9.93
#